data_AF-A0A1Z4GH08-F1
#
_entry.id   AF-A0A1Z4GH08-F1
#
_cell.length_a   1.000
_cell.length_b   1.000
_cell.length_c   1.000
_cell.angle_alpha   90.00
_cell.angle_beta   90.00
_cell.angle_gamma   90.00
#
_symmetry.space_group_name_H-M   'P 1'
#
loop_
_entity.id
_entity.type
_entity.pdbx_description
1 polymer ?
#
loop_
_entity_poly.entity_id
_entity_poly.type
_entity_poly.pdbx_seq_one_letter_code
_entity_poly.pdbx_strand_id
1 'polypeptide(L)'
;MQIFEVIEAALTKPPIPHEPYKQSLKAWAMYCLRDRGFKVVYAQNADFAIEPKGAEKIYFKVTNNAGDVDSSCAWIVWDSVTKITSLIPPSS
;
A
#
# COMPACT_ATOMS: atom_id res chain seq x y z
N MET A 1 3.36 -5.79 13.64
CA MET A 1 4.60 -6.10 12.90
C MET A 1 4.39 -7.13 11.80
N GLN A 2 4.00 -8.38 12.10
CA GLN A 2 3.99 -9.46 11.11
C GLN A 2 3.12 -9.20 9.85
N ILE A 3 1.97 -8.54 9.97
CA ILE A 3 1.13 -8.22 8.80
C ILE A 3 1.77 -7.15 7.89
N PHE A 4 2.45 -6.16 8.47
CA PHE A 4 3.12 -5.10 7.70
C PHE A 4 4.31 -5.65 6.93
N GLU A 5 5.04 -6.63 7.48
CA GLU A 5 6.10 -7.35 6.75
C GLU A 5 5.53 -8.12 5.55
N VAL A 6 4.37 -8.75 5.68
CA VAL A 6 3.70 -9.45 4.57
C VAL A 6 3.22 -8.46 3.50
N ILE A 7 2.72 -7.29 3.90
CA ILE A 7 2.33 -6.20 2.99
C ILE A 7 3.54 -5.65 2.26
N GLU A 8 4.62 -5.35 2.98
CA GLU A 8 5.87 -4.84 2.41
C GLU A 8 6.45 -5.84 1.40
N ALA A 9 6.43 -7.13 1.71
CA ALA A 9 6.85 -8.18 0.78
C ALA A 9 5.99 -8.21 -0.49
N ALA A 10 4.67 -7.98 -0.39
CA ALA A 10 3.79 -7.93 -1.55
C ALA A 10 4.09 -6.73 -2.47
N LEU A 11 4.58 -5.62 -1.91
CA LEU A 11 4.91 -4.41 -2.66
C LEU A 11 6.33 -4.44 -3.23
N THR A 12 7.28 -5.06 -2.52
CA THR A 12 8.70 -5.14 -2.94
C THR A 12 9.01 -6.36 -3.80
N LYS A 13 8.17 -7.40 -3.76
CA LYS A 13 8.24 -8.59 -4.63
C LYS A 13 6.89 -8.78 -5.35
N PRO A 14 6.46 -7.79 -6.16
CA PRO A 14 5.15 -7.82 -6.75
C PRO A 14 5.09 -8.83 -7.91
N PRO A 15 3.92 -9.40 -8.21
CA PRO A 15 3.71 -10.22 -9.41
C PRO A 15 4.01 -9.47 -10.72
N ILE A 16 3.82 -8.14 -10.73
CA ILE A 16 4.22 -7.25 -11.83
C ILE A 16 4.81 -5.95 -11.26
N PRO A 17 5.83 -5.35 -11.89
CA PRO A 17 6.38 -4.08 -11.43
C PRO A 17 5.36 -2.94 -11.53
N HIS A 18 5.53 -1.89 -10.71
CA HIS A 18 4.74 -0.68 -10.85
C HIS A 18 5.21 0.12 -12.07
N GLU A 19 4.31 0.33 -13.03
CA GLU A 19 4.55 1.14 -14.22
C GLU A 19 3.52 2.29 -14.28
N PRO A 20 3.88 3.53 -13.90
CA PRO A 20 2.94 4.64 -13.78
C PRO A 20 2.19 4.99 -15.06
N TYR A 21 2.78 4.71 -16.23
CA TYR A 21 2.15 4.94 -17.53
C TYR A 21 1.05 3.92 -17.88
N LYS A 22 1.02 2.78 -17.19
CA LYS A 22 0.06 1.69 -17.44
C LYS A 22 -0.99 1.58 -16.33
N GLN A 23 -0.60 1.83 -15.07
CA GLN A 23 -1.49 1.74 -13.93
C GLN A 23 -1.18 2.80 -12.87
N SER A 24 -2.21 3.26 -12.16
CA SER A 24 -2.00 4.13 -10.98
C SER A 24 -1.37 3.36 -9.83
N LEU A 25 -0.64 4.05 -8.95
CA LEU A 25 -0.02 3.46 -7.75
C LEU A 25 -1.06 2.75 -6.88
N LYS A 26 -2.23 3.38 -6.71
CA LYS A 26 -3.39 2.82 -6.00
C LYS A 26 -3.84 1.50 -6.60
N ALA A 27 -4.13 1.47 -7.90
CA ALA A 27 -4.63 0.28 -8.56
C ALA A 27 -3.61 -0.87 -8.49
N TRP A 28 -2.34 -0.56 -8.70
CA TRP A 28 -1.24 -1.51 -8.58
C TRP A 28 -1.08 -2.07 -7.17
N ALA A 29 -1.09 -1.22 -6.14
CA ALA A 29 -0.97 -1.64 -4.74
C ALA A 29 -2.15 -2.54 -4.33
N MET A 30 -3.37 -2.16 -4.69
CA MET A 30 -4.56 -2.98 -4.46
C MET A 30 -4.47 -4.34 -5.16
N TYR A 31 -3.91 -4.40 -6.38
CA TYR A 31 -3.67 -5.65 -7.10
C TYR A 31 -2.67 -6.55 -6.37
N CYS A 32 -1.50 -6.02 -5.98
CA CYS A 32 -0.48 -6.78 -5.27
C CYS A 32 -1.02 -7.36 -3.95
N LEU A 33 -1.83 -6.59 -3.23
CA LEU A 33 -2.44 -7.04 -1.98
C LEU A 33 -3.51 -8.12 -2.19
N ARG A 34 -4.32 -8.01 -3.24
CA ARG A 34 -5.30 -9.05 -3.60
C ARG A 34 -4.63 -10.34 -4.03
N ASP A 35 -3.57 -10.26 -4.84
CA ASP A 35 -2.75 -11.40 -5.25
C ASP A 35 -2.16 -12.13 -4.04
N ARG A 36 -1.75 -11.37 -3.01
CA ARG A 36 -1.30 -11.93 -1.73
C ARG A 36 -2.42 -12.53 -0.86
N GLY A 37 -3.68 -12.38 -1.25
CA GLY A 37 -4.85 -12.93 -0.57
C GLY A 37 -5.54 -11.99 0.42
N PHE A 38 -5.16 -10.71 0.47
CA PHE A 38 -5.85 -9.73 1.31
C PHE A 38 -7.22 -9.35 0.73
N LYS A 39 -8.21 -9.20 1.61
CA LYS A 39 -9.49 -8.59 1.25
C LYS A 39 -9.32 -7.07 1.20
N VAL A 40 -9.19 -6.53 -0.01
CA VAL A 40 -9.05 -5.09 -0.26
C VAL A 40 -10.41 -4.44 -0.50
N VAL A 41 -10.72 -3.37 0.24
CA VAL A 41 -11.99 -2.62 0.19
C VAL A 41 -11.74 -1.14 -0.05
N TYR A 42 -12.73 -0.45 -0.63
CA TYR A 42 -12.68 1.02 -0.75
C TYR A 42 -12.90 1.69 0.61
N ALA A 43 -12.34 2.88 0.80
CA ALA A 43 -12.45 3.69 2.01
C ALA A 43 -12.83 5.13 1.65
N GLN A 44 -13.46 5.86 2.57
CA GLN A 44 -13.85 7.26 2.37
C GLN A 44 -12.72 8.24 2.74
N ASN A 45 -11.93 7.94 3.79
CA ASN A 45 -10.91 8.84 4.34
C ASN A 45 -9.46 8.41 4.00
N ALA A 46 -9.33 7.41 3.13
CA ALA A 46 -8.06 6.85 2.67
C ALA A 46 -8.25 6.36 1.24
N ASP A 47 -7.16 5.99 0.55
CA ASP A 47 -7.29 5.47 -0.81
C ASP A 47 -8.02 4.12 -0.83
N PHE A 48 -7.67 3.24 0.10
CA PHE A 48 -8.31 1.96 0.31
C PHE A 48 -8.01 1.43 1.71
N ALA A 49 -8.59 0.29 2.04
CA ALA A 49 -8.24 -0.46 3.24
C ALA A 49 -8.12 -1.95 2.94
N ILE A 50 -7.46 -2.68 3.82
CA ILE A 50 -7.57 -4.13 3.88
C ILE A 50 -8.32 -4.56 5.13
N GLU A 51 -9.01 -5.69 5.04
CA GLU A 51 -9.71 -6.33 6.16
C GLU A 51 -9.02 -7.66 6.48
N PRO A 52 -8.03 -7.69 7.38
CA PRO A 52 -7.43 -8.93 7.84
C PRO A 52 -8.48 -9.74 8.62
N LYS A 53 -8.44 -11.07 8.51
CA LYS A 53 -9.40 -11.92 9.22
C LYS A 53 -9.25 -11.74 10.73
N GLY A 54 -10.33 -11.32 11.39
CA GLY A 54 -10.38 -11.17 12.86
C GLY A 54 -9.61 -9.97 13.41
N ALA A 55 -9.22 -9.00 12.58
CA ALA A 55 -8.54 -7.78 13.01
C ALA A 55 -9.21 -6.53 12.44
N GLU A 56 -8.84 -5.38 12.99
CA GLU A 56 -9.29 -4.08 12.48
C GLU A 56 -8.78 -3.80 11.07
N LYS A 57 -9.49 -2.92 10.37
CA LYS A 57 -9.09 -2.49 9.03
C LYS A 57 -7.78 -1.72 9.10
N ILE A 58 -6.91 -1.98 8.15
CA ILE A 58 -5.71 -1.16 7.95
C ILE A 58 -5.95 -0.27 6.74
N TYR A 59 -5.92 1.03 6.96
CA TYR A 59 -6.15 2.05 5.94
C TYR A 59 -4.84 2.44 5.29
N PHE A 60 -4.88 2.65 3.98
CA PHE A 60 -3.74 3.03 3.17
C PHE A 60 -4.02 4.29 2.37
N LYS A 61 -3.08 5.22 2.38
CA LYS A 61 -2.92 6.26 1.36
C LYS A 61 -1.74 5.92 0.47
N VAL A 62 -1.75 6.40 -0.77
CA VAL A 62 -0.62 6.25 -1.70
C VAL A 62 -0.11 7.59 -2.18
N THR A 63 1.20 7.73 -2.35
CA THR A 63 1.79 8.95 -2.91
C THR A 63 3.08 8.66 -3.67
N ASN A 64 3.43 9.57 -4.58
CA ASN A 64 4.76 9.65 -5.21
C ASN A 64 5.62 10.78 -4.62
N ASN A 65 5.13 11.47 -3.58
CA ASN A 65 5.80 12.54 -2.89
C ASN A 65 5.91 12.23 -1.39
N ALA A 66 7.13 11.98 -0.92
CA ALA A 66 7.37 11.67 0.49
C ALA A 66 6.95 12.79 1.46
N GLY A 67 6.82 14.04 0.98
CA GLY A 67 6.35 15.17 1.79
C GLY A 67 4.87 15.13 2.15
N ASP A 68 4.06 14.29 1.49
CA ASP A 68 2.62 14.16 1.79
C ASP A 68 2.35 13.23 2.98
N VAL A 69 3.36 12.47 3.40
CA VAL A 69 3.21 11.42 4.42
C VAL A 69 2.91 12.04 5.77
N ASP A 70 1.82 11.58 6.38
CA ASP A 70 1.36 11.96 7.72
C ASP A 70 1.22 10.72 8.62
N SER A 71 0.91 10.92 9.90
CA SER A 71 0.71 9.83 10.87
C SER A 71 -0.72 9.28 10.91
N SER A 72 -1.61 9.67 9.98
CA SER A 72 -3.04 9.33 10.05
C SER A 72 -3.36 7.87 9.73
N CYS A 73 -2.52 7.21 8.91
CA CYS A 73 -2.71 5.83 8.46
C CYS A 73 -1.40 5.28 7.87
N ALA A 74 -1.46 4.06 7.31
CA ALA A 74 -0.33 3.51 6.57
C ALA A 74 -0.18 4.20 5.21
N TRP A 75 1.06 4.36 4.75
CA TRP A 75 1.38 4.96 3.46
C TRP A 75 2.15 3.99 2.57
N ILE A 76 1.78 3.97 1.30
CA ILE A 76 2.56 3.33 0.24
C ILE A 76 3.16 4.42 -0.61
N VAL A 77 4.48 4.55 -0.56
CA VAL A 77 5.21 5.61 -1.25
C VAL A 77 5.95 4.99 -2.42
N TRP A 78 5.79 5.56 -3.62
CA TRP A 78 6.59 5.20 -4.78
C TRP A 78 7.57 6.33 -5.12
N ASP A 79 8.86 6.02 -5.06
CA ASP A 79 9.91 6.94 -5.45
C ASP A 79 10.16 6.84 -6.96
N SER A 80 9.90 7.93 -7.68
CA SER A 80 10.07 7.98 -9.13
C SER A 80 11.52 7.93 -9.62
N VAL A 81 12.48 8.31 -8.78
CA VAL A 81 13.91 8.33 -9.09
C VAL A 81 14.48 6.94 -8.95
N THR A 82 14.25 6.30 -7.80
CA THR A 82 14.76 4.94 -7.52
C THR A 82 13.86 3.85 -8.11
N LYS A 83 12.63 4.18 -8.47
CA LYS A 83 11.57 3.25 -8.91
C LYS A 83 11.22 2.20 -7.86
N ILE A 84 11.43 2.54 -6.58
CA ILE A 84 11.18 1.65 -5.45
C ILE A 84 9.87 2.04 -4.77
N THR A 85 9.11 1.03 -4.33
CA THR A 85 7.97 1.23 -3.45
C THR A 85 8.34 0.87 -2.01
N SER A 86 7.96 1.74 -1.08
CA SER A 86 8.14 1.55 0.35
C SER A 86 6.81 1.60 1.09
N LEU A 87 6.73 0.84 2.19
CA LEU A 87 5.61 0.87 3.12
C LEU A 87 6.00 1.64 4.38
N ILE A 88 5.18 2.62 4.77
CA ILE A 88 5.32 3.35 6.02
C ILE A 88 4.12 2.99 6.90
N PRO A 89 4.30 2.21 7.98
CA PRO A 89 3.22 1.92 8.92
C PRO A 89 2.74 3.19 9.65
N PRO A 90 1.49 3.22 10.15
CA PRO A 90 1.03 4.31 11.01
C PRO A 90 1.87 4.37 12.29
N SER A 91 2.12 5.58 12.78
CA SER A 91 2.73 5.78 14.09
C SER A 91 1.79 5.20 15.16
N SER A 92 2.28 4.26 15.97
CA SER A 92 1.55 3.71 17.12
C SER A 92 1.52 4.68 18.30
#